data_AF-A0A9N9NNT8-F1
#
_entry.id   AF-A0A9N9NNT8-F1
#
_cell.length_a   1.000
_cell.length_b   1.000
_cell.length_c   1.000
_cell.angle_alpha   90.00
_cell.angle_beta   90.00
_cell.angle_gamma   90.00
#
_symmetry.space_group_name_H-M   'P 1'
#
loop_
_entity.id
_entity.type
_entity.pdbx_description
1 polymer ?
#
loop_
_entity_poly.entity_id
_entity_poly.type
_entity_poly.pdbx_seq_one_letter_code
_entity_poly.pdbx_strand_id
1 'polypeptide(L)' 'PKDKYPDKRTLGYPFDRPFKNGSFEKTFKGLRNTAYRDVCIRWVENFPDFTV' A
#
# COMPACT_ATOMS: atom_id res chain seq x y z
N PRO A 1 21.73 -3.21 -16.92
CA PRO A 1 21.15 -3.05 -18.27
C PRO A 1 20.07 -1.99 -18.22
N LYS A 2 20.06 -1.08 -19.19
CA LYS A 2 19.26 0.14 -19.19
C LYS A 2 17.74 -0.14 -19.19
N ASP A 3 17.35 -1.38 -19.52
CA ASP A 3 15.95 -1.82 -19.67
C ASP A 3 15.43 -2.68 -18.50
N LYS A 4 16.18 -2.78 -17.40
CA LYS A 4 15.69 -3.51 -16.21
C LYS A 4 14.79 -2.61 -15.37
N TYR A 5 13.75 -3.19 -14.78
CA TYR A 5 12.91 -2.52 -13.80
C TYR A 5 13.78 -1.99 -12.63
N PRO A 6 13.54 -0.76 -12.14
CA PRO A 6 14.41 -0.13 -11.15
C PRO A 6 14.28 -0.72 -9.74
N ASP A 7 13.24 -1.52 -9.47
CA ASP A 7 13.14 -2.33 -8.25
C ASP A 7 13.55 -3.79 -8.53
N LYS A 8 14.41 -4.33 -7.67
CA LYS A 8 14.84 -5.74 -7.73
C LYS A 8 13.81 -6.72 -7.18
N ARG A 9 12.81 -6.23 -6.45
CA ARG A 9 11.75 -7.04 -5.83
C ARG A 9 10.71 -7.42 -6.87
N THR A 10 10.00 -8.52 -6.61
CA THR A 10 8.83 -8.90 -7.38
C THR A 10 7.81 -7.77 -7.39
N LEU A 11 7.21 -7.50 -8.56
CA LEU A 11 6.12 -6.54 -8.67
C LEU A 11 4.99 -6.92 -7.71
N GLY A 12 4.48 -5.94 -6.97
CA GLY A 12 3.47 -6.15 -5.93
C GLY A 12 4.04 -6.42 -4.53
N TYR A 13 5.36 -6.54 -4.36
CA TYR A 13 5.97 -6.63 -3.03
C TYR A 13 5.50 -5.49 -2.09
N PRO A 14 5.13 -5.76 -0.83
CA PRO A 14 5.19 -7.04 -0.13
C PRO A 14 3.90 -7.90 -0.20
N PHE A 15 2.93 -7.50 -1.04
CA PHE A 15 1.59 -8.10 -1.17
C PHE A 15 1.46 -9.10 -2.32
N ASP A 16 2.57 -9.41 -3.00
CA ASP A 16 2.71 -10.47 -4.01
C ASP A 16 2.58 -11.89 -3.41
N ARG A 17 2.52 -11.99 -2.08
CA ARG A 17 2.52 -13.22 -1.30
C ARG A 17 1.41 -13.24 -0.24
N PRO A 18 0.92 -14.41 0.17
CA PRO A 18 -0.07 -14.53 1.23
C PRO A 18 0.40 -13.96 2.58
N PHE A 19 -0.55 -13.45 3.36
CA PHE A 19 -0.30 -13.02 4.74
C PHE A 19 0.01 -14.20 5.66
N LYS A 20 0.82 -13.94 6.69
CA LYS A 20 1.08 -14.91 7.76
C LYS A 20 -0.23 -15.27 8.45
N ASN A 21 -0.61 -16.54 8.37
CA ASN A 21 -1.88 -17.05 8.89
C ASN A 21 -3.12 -16.27 8.38
N GLY A 22 -3.05 -15.74 7.15
CA GLY A 22 -4.15 -14.97 6.54
C GLY A 22 -4.43 -13.60 7.20
N SER A 23 -3.56 -13.12 8.10
CA SER A 23 -3.81 -11.89 8.87
C SER A 23 -2.83 -10.77 8.50
N PHE A 24 -3.38 -9.65 8.02
CA PHE A 24 -2.63 -8.43 7.75
C PHE A 24 -1.92 -7.93 9.03
N GLU A 25 -2.66 -7.78 10.13
CA GLU A 25 -2.10 -7.32 11.40
C GLU A 25 -0.93 -8.20 11.84
N LYS A 26 -1.12 -9.53 11.90
CA LYS A 26 -0.04 -10.46 12.31
C LYS A 26 1.16 -10.41 11.36
N THR A 27 0.97 -10.08 10.09
CA THR A 27 2.06 -9.98 9.11
C THR A 27 2.97 -8.79 9.38
N PHE A 28 2.39 -7.65 9.75
CA PHE A 28 3.12 -6.38 9.89
C PHE A 28 3.33 -5.92 11.34
N LYS A 29 2.74 -6.59 12.33
CA LYS A 29 2.88 -6.27 13.76
C LYS A 29 4.34 -6.23 14.18
N GLY A 30 4.75 -5.12 14.77
CA GLY A 30 6.11 -4.92 15.31
C GLY A 30 7.17 -4.51 14.27
N LEU A 31 6.84 -4.41 12.99
CA LEU A 31 7.76 -3.91 11.97
C LEU A 31 7.88 -2.39 12.06
N ARG A 32 9.07 -1.89 12.41
CA ARG A 32 9.35 -0.44 12.54
C ARG A 32 9.40 0.31 11.20
N ASN A 33 9.52 -0.42 10.10
CA ASN A 33 9.61 0.11 8.74
C ASN A 33 8.27 0.04 7.98
N THR A 34 7.16 -0.14 8.69
CA THR A 34 5.82 -0.21 8.11
C THR A 34 4.85 0.54 9.00
N ALA A 35 3.93 1.28 8.37
CA ALA A 35 2.84 1.98 9.03
C ALA A 35 1.56 1.78 8.22
N TYR A 36 0.41 1.84 8.88
CA TYR A 36 -0.90 1.85 8.23
C TYR A 36 -1.70 3.04 8.76
N ARG A 37 -2.67 3.48 7.96
CA ARG A 37 -3.54 4.61 8.30
C ARG A 37 -4.95 4.30 7.80
N ASP A 38 -5.92 4.55 8.64
CA ASP A 38 -7.33 4.42 8.26
C ASP A 38 -7.70 5.57 7.31
N VAL A 39 -8.36 5.21 6.21
CA VAL A 39 -8.84 6.14 5.18
C VAL A 39 -10.31 5.88 4.90
N CYS A 40 -11.05 6.94 4.59
CA CYS A 40 -12.44 6.85 4.17
C CYS A 40 -12.54 7.40 2.74
N ILE A 41 -12.99 6.55 1.81
CA ILE A 41 -13.31 6.97 0.44
C ILE A 41 -14.79 7.34 0.43
N ARG A 42 -15.09 8.59 0.09
CA ARG A 42 -16.46 9.09 -0.01
C ARG A 42 -16.75 9.43 -1.47
N TRP A 43 -17.79 8.81 -2.01
CA TRP A 43 -18.39 9.27 -3.25
C TRP A 43 -19.14 10.58 -3.00
N VAL A 44 -18.91 11.58 -3.84
CA VAL A 44 -19.58 12.88 -3.78
C VAL A 44 -20.02 13.27 -5.18
N GLU A 45 -21.22 13.84 -5.31
CA GLU A 45 -21.73 14.31 -6.60
C GLU A 45 -21.12 15.66 -6.99
N ASN A 46 -20.86 16.53 -6.00
CA ASN A 46 -20.25 17.84 -6.19
C ASN A 46 -18.90 17.87 -5.46
N PHE A 47 -17.81 17.83 -6.23
CA PHE A 47 -16.45 17.98 -5.70
C PHE A 47 -16.13 19.47 -5.61
N PRO A 48 -15.71 20.01 -4.44
CA PRO A 48 -15.44 21.43 -4.31
C PRO A 48 -14.25 21.83 -5.18
N ASP A 49 -14.34 22.99 -5.83
CA ASP A 49 -13.21 23.60 -6.53
C ASP A 49 -12.13 23.95 -5.51
N PHE A 50 -10.94 23.35 -5.67
CA PHE A 50 -9.77 23.72 -4.89
C PHE A 50 -9.22 25.03 -5.46
N THR A 51 -9.42 26.13 -4.74
CA THR A 51 -8.66 27.36 -4.99
C THR A 51 -7.32 27.23 -4.26
N VAL A 52 -6.23 27.34 -5.04
CA VAL A 52 -4.84 27.31 -4.56
C VAL A 52 -4.46 28.68 -4.01
#